data_AF-A0A1Q3CTP3-F1
#
_entry.id   AF-A0A1Q3CTP3-F1
#
_cell.length_a   1.000
_cell.length_b   1.000
_cell.length_c   1.000
_cell.angle_alpha   90.00
_cell.angle_beta   90.00
_cell.angle_gamma   90.00
#
_symmetry.space_group_name_H-M   'P 1'
#
loop_
_entity.id
_entity.type
_entity.pdbx_description
1 polymer ?
#
loop_
_entity_poly.entity_id
_entity_poly.type
_entity_poly.pdbx_seq_one_letter_code
_entity_poly.pdbx_strand_id
1 'polypeptide(L)'
;MAINDSYQDEDEDEDEDEVSELLELLEKFSFENASLKKTVKTLNKENVSLKHELECLSKRTLEDKTISLEKENEILKVEIDALKRTFSKFLNSSEKLDKLLGLQRCVFNKAGLGYDEMNNVKHFQKYLDKKDNQKLSSSMTCNYCKKYGHTTHTCYRKKNDMYKRNLLLKNKLLKLRTIWVPKGTFVTNPPRPKATWVPKAST
;
A
#
# COMPACT_ATOMS: atom_id res chain seq x y z
N MET A 1 -70.83 -22.11 -108.61
CA MET A 1 -71.04 -21.45 -107.30
C MET A 1 -69.66 -21.30 -106.71
N ALA A 2 -69.04 -20.15 -106.90
CA ALA A 2 -67.71 -19.86 -106.38
C ALA A 2 -67.91 -19.07 -105.09
N ILE A 3 -67.49 -19.63 -103.96
CA ILE A 3 -67.39 -18.90 -102.70
C ILE A 3 -65.90 -18.74 -102.45
N ASN A 4 -65.52 -17.48 -102.36
CA ASN A 4 -64.20 -16.93 -102.22
C ASN A 4 -63.80 -17.03 -100.74
N ASP A 5 -62.95 -17.98 -100.40
CA ASP A 5 -62.26 -18.05 -99.10
C ASP A 5 -61.05 -17.11 -99.18
N SER A 6 -61.19 -15.89 -98.66
CA SER A 6 -60.08 -14.92 -98.55
C SER A 6 -60.24 -14.06 -97.30
N TYR A 7 -60.11 -14.66 -96.12
CA TYR A 7 -60.00 -14.00 -94.82
C TYR A 7 -59.35 -15.05 -93.89
N GLN A 8 -58.22 -14.91 -93.21
CA GLN A 8 -57.27 -13.83 -92.90
C GLN A 8 -55.93 -14.56 -92.60
N ASP A 9 -54.85 -14.25 -93.32
CA ASP A 9 -53.47 -14.72 -93.01
C ASP A 9 -52.62 -13.59 -92.41
N GLU A 10 -53.20 -12.40 -92.19
CA GLU A 10 -52.46 -11.21 -91.74
C GLU A 10 -52.27 -11.14 -90.21
N ASP A 11 -53.02 -11.95 -89.44
CA ASP A 11 -52.96 -11.95 -87.97
C ASP A 11 -51.90 -12.94 -87.41
N GLU A 12 -51.45 -13.94 -88.18
CA GLU A 12 -50.48 -14.95 -87.71
C GLU A 12 -49.01 -14.45 -87.74
N ASP A 13 -48.66 -13.60 -88.71
CA ASP A 13 -47.29 -13.10 -88.89
C ASP A 13 -46.89 -12.09 -87.77
N GLU A 14 -47.83 -11.28 -87.28
CA GLU A 14 -47.58 -10.27 -86.23
C GLU A 14 -47.38 -10.93 -84.85
N ASP A 15 -48.11 -12.02 -84.58
CA ASP A 15 -47.94 -12.84 -83.38
C ASP A 15 -46.58 -13.58 -83.37
N GLU A 16 -46.05 -13.99 -84.54
CA GLU A 16 -44.77 -14.70 -84.66
C GLU A 16 -43.55 -13.81 -84.36
N ASP A 17 -43.61 -12.53 -84.78
CA ASP A 17 -42.60 -11.52 -84.49
C ASP A 17 -42.55 -11.16 -82.99
N GLU A 18 -43.71 -11.02 -82.32
CA GLU A 18 -43.77 -10.77 -80.87
C GLU A 18 -43.19 -11.95 -80.05
N VAL A 19 -43.47 -13.19 -80.46
CA VAL A 19 -42.91 -14.40 -79.81
C VAL A 19 -41.38 -14.44 -79.93
N SER A 20 -40.84 -14.00 -81.06
CA SER A 20 -39.40 -13.93 -81.29
C SER A 20 -38.71 -12.90 -80.40
N GLU A 21 -39.27 -11.69 -80.25
CA GLU A 21 -38.75 -10.68 -79.30
C GLU A 21 -38.77 -11.17 -77.85
N LEU A 22 -39.85 -11.86 -77.45
CA LEU A 22 -39.96 -12.44 -76.10
C LEU A 22 -38.91 -13.53 -75.84
N LEU A 23 -38.58 -14.36 -76.84
CA LEU A 23 -37.53 -15.36 -76.74
C LEU A 23 -36.15 -14.74 -76.55
N GLU A 24 -35.82 -13.70 -77.31
CA GLU A 24 -34.55 -12.97 -77.16
C GLU A 24 -34.42 -12.35 -75.76
N LEU A 25 -35.50 -11.75 -75.26
CA LEU A 25 -35.55 -11.20 -73.90
C LEU A 25 -35.35 -12.30 -72.84
N LEU A 26 -35.99 -13.45 -73.01
CA LEU A 26 -35.84 -14.59 -72.09
C LEU A 26 -34.39 -15.09 -72.05
N GLU A 27 -33.74 -15.21 -73.21
CA GLU A 27 -32.34 -15.63 -73.29
C GLU A 27 -31.41 -14.62 -72.61
N LYS A 28 -31.63 -13.32 -72.85
CA LYS A 28 -30.88 -12.24 -72.19
C LYS A 28 -31.05 -12.28 -70.67
N PHE A 29 -32.26 -12.43 -70.17
CA PHE A 29 -32.52 -12.58 -68.73
C PHE A 29 -31.88 -13.86 -68.16
N SER A 30 -31.85 -14.96 -68.92
CA SER A 30 -31.21 -16.20 -68.49
C SER A 30 -29.70 -16.02 -68.31
N PHE A 31 -29.05 -15.28 -69.22
CA PHE A 31 -27.63 -14.97 -69.16
C PHE A 31 -27.31 -14.08 -67.96
N GLU A 32 -28.13 -13.04 -67.75
CA GLU A 32 -27.98 -12.10 -66.66
C GLU A 32 -28.17 -12.79 -65.30
N ASN A 33 -29.17 -13.68 -65.17
CA ASN A 33 -29.36 -14.53 -63.99
C ASN A 33 -28.18 -15.46 -63.73
N ALA A 34 -27.59 -16.05 -64.78
CA ALA A 34 -26.40 -16.89 -64.64
C ALA A 34 -25.19 -16.08 -64.16
N SER A 35 -25.03 -14.84 -64.65
CA SER A 35 -24.00 -13.90 -64.21
C SER A 35 -24.20 -13.50 -62.74
N LEU A 36 -25.41 -13.06 -62.37
CA LEU A 36 -25.77 -12.73 -60.98
C LEU A 36 -25.56 -13.91 -60.03
N LYS A 37 -25.88 -15.13 -60.45
CA LYS A 37 -25.63 -16.33 -59.64
C LYS A 37 -24.16 -16.57 -59.38
N LYS A 38 -23.26 -16.21 -60.33
CA LYS A 38 -21.81 -16.29 -60.13
C LYS A 38 -21.33 -15.21 -59.16
N THR A 39 -21.78 -13.97 -59.31
CA THR A 39 -21.39 -12.86 -58.42
C THR A 39 -21.87 -13.09 -56.99
N VAL A 40 -23.09 -13.60 -56.79
CA VAL A 40 -23.60 -13.98 -55.46
C VAL A 40 -22.72 -15.06 -54.82
N LYS A 41 -22.27 -16.06 -55.60
CA LYS A 41 -21.37 -17.10 -55.09
C LYS A 41 -20.00 -16.56 -54.69
N THR A 42 -19.42 -15.62 -55.44
CA THR A 42 -18.12 -15.01 -55.09
C THR A 42 -18.26 -14.14 -53.84
N LEU A 43 -19.27 -13.27 -53.80
CA LEU A 43 -19.57 -12.42 -52.65
C LEU A 43 -19.84 -13.24 -51.38
N ASN A 44 -20.53 -14.38 -51.48
CA ASN A 44 -20.75 -15.24 -50.31
C ASN A 44 -19.44 -15.81 -49.75
N LYS A 45 -18.49 -16.19 -50.62
CA LYS A 45 -17.18 -16.68 -50.17
C LYS A 45 -16.38 -15.59 -49.47
N GLU A 46 -16.37 -14.38 -50.04
CA GLU A 46 -15.72 -13.21 -49.44
C GLU A 46 -16.34 -12.86 -48.09
N ASN A 47 -17.67 -12.85 -47.98
CA ASN A 47 -18.37 -12.62 -46.71
C ASN A 47 -17.99 -13.63 -45.63
N VAL A 48 -17.88 -14.92 -45.97
CA VAL A 48 -17.44 -15.94 -45.02
C VAL A 48 -16.00 -15.70 -44.57
N SER A 49 -15.10 -15.32 -45.49
CA SER A 49 -13.70 -15.01 -45.16
C SER A 49 -13.60 -13.79 -44.24
N LEU A 50 -14.28 -12.70 -44.58
CA LEU A 50 -14.29 -11.47 -43.78
C LEU A 50 -14.88 -11.69 -42.39
N LYS A 51 -15.96 -12.48 -42.30
CA LYS A 51 -16.56 -12.82 -41.01
C LYS A 51 -15.57 -13.59 -40.11
N HIS A 52 -14.82 -14.53 -40.68
CA HIS A 52 -13.79 -15.27 -39.96
C HIS A 52 -12.63 -14.36 -39.51
N GLU A 53 -12.16 -13.46 -40.38
CA GLU A 53 -11.11 -12.49 -40.03
C GLU A 53 -11.52 -11.57 -38.88
N LEU A 54 -12.75 -11.06 -38.90
CA LEU A 54 -13.30 -10.25 -37.82
C LEU A 54 -13.35 -11.02 -36.49
N GLU A 55 -13.76 -12.29 -36.53
CA GLU A 55 -13.79 -13.15 -35.34
C GLU A 55 -12.37 -13.36 -34.78
N CYS A 56 -11.39 -13.67 -35.63
CA CYS A 56 -9.99 -13.79 -35.21
C CYS A 56 -9.43 -12.50 -34.61
N LEU A 57 -9.70 -11.34 -35.22
CA LEU A 57 -9.24 -10.04 -34.73
C LEU A 57 -9.89 -9.70 -33.38
N SER A 58 -11.18 -9.95 -33.24
CA SER A 58 -11.93 -9.74 -31.99
C SER A 58 -11.36 -10.57 -30.85
N LYS A 59 -11.10 -11.86 -31.10
CA LYS A 59 -10.50 -12.76 -30.11
C LYS A 59 -9.11 -12.27 -29.67
N ARG A 60 -8.23 -11.92 -30.62
CA ARG A 60 -6.89 -11.38 -30.31
C ARG A 60 -6.96 -10.11 -29.46
N THR A 61 -7.85 -9.17 -29.82
CA THR A 61 -7.99 -7.93 -29.03
C THR A 61 -8.48 -8.17 -27.60
N LEU A 62 -9.32 -9.19 -27.39
CA LEU A 62 -9.75 -9.59 -26.04
C LEU A 62 -8.61 -10.24 -25.26
N GLU A 63 -7.83 -11.13 -25.90
CA GLU A 63 -6.66 -11.77 -25.29
C GLU A 63 -5.62 -10.73 -24.85
N ASP A 64 -5.27 -9.77 -25.72
CA ASP A 64 -4.31 -8.71 -25.40
C ASP A 64 -4.76 -7.85 -24.22
N LYS A 65 -6.05 -7.46 -24.20
CA LYS A 65 -6.63 -6.71 -23.07
C LYS A 65 -6.59 -7.50 -21.78
N THR A 66 -6.87 -8.81 -21.84
CA THR A 66 -6.84 -9.71 -20.68
C THR A 66 -5.42 -9.79 -20.11
N ILE A 67 -4.42 -10.01 -20.97
CA ILE A 67 -3.00 -10.07 -20.57
C ILE A 67 -2.55 -8.74 -19.95
N SER A 68 -2.97 -7.60 -20.51
CA SER A 68 -2.65 -6.28 -19.95
C SER A 68 -3.25 -6.10 -18.54
N LEU A 69 -4.53 -6.45 -18.37
CA LEU A 69 -5.23 -6.34 -17.08
C LEU A 69 -4.65 -7.29 -16.03
N GLU A 70 -4.24 -8.51 -16.41
CA GLU A 70 -3.59 -9.45 -15.50
C GLU A 70 -2.26 -8.90 -14.98
N LYS A 71 -1.43 -8.31 -15.86
CA LYS A 71 -0.17 -7.68 -15.46
C LYS A 71 -0.38 -6.52 -14.50
N GLU A 72 -1.35 -5.65 -14.79
CA GLU A 72 -1.69 -4.52 -13.91
C GLU A 72 -2.17 -5.01 -12.53
N ASN A 73 -3.02 -6.04 -12.50
CA ASN A 73 -3.49 -6.64 -11.26
C ASN A 73 -2.35 -7.24 -10.42
N GLU A 74 -1.37 -7.90 -11.03
CA GLU A 74 -0.21 -8.44 -10.30
C GLU A 74 0.66 -7.30 -9.72
N ILE A 75 0.86 -6.21 -10.46
CA ILE A 75 1.56 -5.02 -9.95
C ILE A 75 0.81 -4.42 -8.75
N LEU A 76 -0.50 -4.21 -8.89
CA LEU A 76 -1.34 -3.64 -7.83
C LEU A 76 -1.35 -4.52 -6.56
N LYS A 77 -1.37 -5.85 -6.69
CA LYS A 77 -1.26 -6.76 -5.54
C LYS A 77 0.05 -6.56 -4.79
N VAL A 78 1.17 -6.45 -5.50
CA VAL A 78 2.50 -6.21 -4.90
C VAL A 78 2.54 -4.86 -4.18
N GLU A 79 1.99 -3.81 -4.77
CA GLU A 79 1.90 -2.48 -4.15
C GLU A 79 1.02 -2.49 -2.90
N ILE A 80 -0.14 -3.15 -2.95
CA ILE A 80 -1.03 -3.31 -1.79
C ILE A 80 -0.31 -4.03 -0.64
N ASP A 81 0.43 -5.10 -0.92
CA ASP A 81 1.18 -5.82 0.11
C ASP A 81 2.31 -4.97 0.70
N ALA A 82 3.01 -4.18 -0.12
CA ALA A 82 4.02 -3.24 0.34
C ALA A 82 3.40 -2.17 1.25
N LEU A 83 2.28 -1.56 0.83
CA LEU A 83 1.54 -0.57 1.61
C LEU A 83 1.01 -1.16 2.91
N LYS A 84 0.47 -2.38 2.90
CA LYS A 84 -0.01 -3.05 4.10
C LYS A 84 1.11 -3.27 5.12
N ARG A 85 2.32 -3.60 4.66
CA ARG A 85 3.52 -3.72 5.53
C ARG A 85 3.93 -2.38 6.12
N THR A 86 3.95 -1.30 5.34
CA THR A 86 4.30 0.04 5.86
C THR A 86 3.24 0.54 6.83
N PHE A 87 1.96 0.33 6.53
CA PHE A 87 0.85 0.70 7.41
C PHE A 87 0.89 -0.06 8.74
N SER A 88 1.22 -1.36 8.71
CA SER A 88 1.39 -2.16 9.94
C SER A 88 2.52 -1.64 10.82
N LYS A 89 3.66 -1.24 10.24
CA LYS A 89 4.75 -0.59 10.97
C LYS A 89 4.33 0.75 11.56
N PHE A 90 3.62 1.56 10.77
CA PHE A 90 3.09 2.85 11.21
C PHE A 90 2.13 2.70 12.39
N LEU A 91 1.15 1.79 12.29
CA LEU A 91 0.22 1.48 13.38
C LEU A 91 0.95 1.07 14.67
N ASN A 92 1.96 0.19 14.58
CA ASN A 92 2.76 -0.21 15.72
C ASN A 92 3.53 0.96 16.35
N SER A 93 4.04 1.89 15.55
CA SER A 93 4.69 3.10 16.07
C SER A 93 3.70 4.08 16.67
N SER A 94 2.51 4.24 16.07
CA SER A 94 1.44 5.09 16.59
C SER A 94 0.97 4.60 17.96
N GLU A 95 0.72 3.29 18.11
CA GLU A 95 0.30 2.72 19.39
C GLU A 95 1.35 2.94 20.49
N LYS A 96 2.65 2.84 20.15
CA LYS A 96 3.74 3.15 21.08
C LYS A 96 3.75 4.63 21.46
N LEU A 97 3.57 5.52 20.48
CA LEU A 97 3.49 6.96 20.72
C LEU A 97 2.28 7.30 21.60
N ASP A 98 1.11 6.74 21.31
CA ASP A 98 -0.11 6.96 22.10
C ASP A 98 0.06 6.48 23.54
N LYS A 99 0.74 5.35 23.77
CA LYS A 99 1.11 4.88 25.12
C LYS A 99 2.03 5.88 25.82
N LEU A 100 3.06 6.40 25.13
CA LEU A 100 3.98 7.40 25.70
C LEU A 100 3.27 8.72 26.03
N LEU A 101 2.46 9.23 25.10
CA LEU A 101 1.70 10.47 25.28
C LEU A 101 0.60 10.31 26.34
N GLY A 102 -0.06 9.15 26.41
CA GLY A 102 -1.00 8.82 27.46
C GLY A 102 -0.36 8.83 28.86
N LEU A 103 0.89 8.37 28.97
CA LEU A 103 1.68 8.49 30.20
C LEU A 103 2.12 9.94 30.47
N GLN A 104 2.48 10.70 29.43
CA GLN A 104 2.94 12.08 29.56
C GLN A 104 1.83 13.07 29.90
N ARG A 105 0.58 12.82 29.47
CA ARG A 105 -0.61 13.58 29.89
C ARG A 105 -0.87 13.53 31.41
N CYS A 106 -0.18 12.65 32.13
CA CYS A 106 -0.22 12.56 33.59
C CYS A 106 0.81 13.45 34.31
N VAL A 107 1.68 14.18 33.59
CA VAL A 107 2.74 14.98 34.24
C VAL A 107 2.98 16.30 33.51
N PHE A 108 1.98 17.18 33.52
CA PHE A 108 2.33 18.56 33.84
C PHE A 108 2.13 18.67 35.34
N ASN A 109 3.23 18.79 36.07
CA ASN A 109 3.22 19.53 37.32
C ASN A 109 2.58 20.89 37.00
N LYS A 110 1.26 21.00 37.16
CA LYS A 110 0.56 22.28 37.23
C LYS A 110 0.96 22.88 38.58
N ALA A 111 2.19 23.33 38.67
CA ALA A 111 2.64 24.19 39.74
C ALA A 111 2.21 25.61 39.37
N GLY A 112 0.93 25.88 39.54
CA GLY A 112 0.32 27.20 39.42
C GLY A 112 -0.66 27.40 40.56
N LEU A 113 -0.72 28.63 41.09
CA LEU A 113 -1.69 29.03 42.11
C LEU A 113 -3.10 28.64 41.64
N GLY A 114 -3.74 27.71 42.38
CA GLY A 114 -5.09 27.21 42.09
C GLY A 114 -5.21 25.75 41.63
N TYR A 115 -4.12 24.97 41.57
CA TYR A 115 -4.22 23.54 41.26
C TYR A 115 -4.62 22.72 42.50
N ASP A 116 -5.84 22.16 42.49
CA ASP A 116 -6.34 21.25 43.52
C ASP A 116 -6.07 19.78 43.12
N GLU A 117 -5.16 19.16 43.85
CA GLU A 117 -4.65 17.80 43.65
C GLU A 117 -5.74 16.72 43.82
N MET A 118 -6.83 17.03 44.53
CA MET A 118 -7.88 16.07 44.92
C MET A 118 -8.81 15.62 43.78
N ASN A 119 -8.88 16.36 42.66
CA ASN A 119 -9.91 16.14 41.63
C ASN A 119 -9.50 15.21 40.47
N ASN A 120 -8.22 14.88 40.31
CA ASN A 120 -7.75 14.05 39.18
C ASN A 120 -7.44 12.59 39.55
N VAL A 121 -7.46 12.23 40.84
CA VAL A 121 -7.00 10.91 41.34
C VAL A 121 -7.88 9.75 40.85
N LYS A 122 -9.17 9.98 40.59
CA LYS A 122 -10.11 8.90 40.20
C LYS A 122 -9.85 8.34 38.80
N HIS A 123 -9.33 9.14 37.87
CA HIS A 123 -9.12 8.66 36.50
C HIS A 123 -7.85 7.81 36.34
N PHE A 124 -6.87 7.94 37.25
CA PHE A 124 -5.59 7.23 37.19
C PHE A 124 -5.58 5.90 37.95
N GLN A 125 -6.43 5.74 38.97
CA GLN A 125 -6.56 4.48 39.71
C GLN A 125 -6.82 3.29 38.78
N LYS A 126 -7.72 3.46 37.80
CA LYS A 126 -8.08 2.42 36.82
C LYS A 126 -6.92 1.92 35.93
N TYR A 127 -5.86 2.73 35.77
CA TYR A 127 -4.66 2.35 35.01
C TYR A 127 -3.55 1.79 35.91
N LEU A 128 -3.50 2.22 37.18
CA LEU A 128 -2.58 1.68 38.20
C LEU A 128 -3.03 0.28 38.65
N ASP A 129 -4.32 0.07 38.88
CA ASP A 129 -4.87 -1.21 39.34
C ASP A 129 -4.66 -2.36 38.32
N LYS A 130 -4.46 -2.04 37.03
CA LYS A 130 -4.09 -3.04 36.01
C LYS A 130 -2.63 -3.49 36.11
N LYS A 131 -1.74 -2.67 36.67
CA LYS A 131 -0.31 -2.97 36.83
C LYS A 131 -0.04 -3.88 38.03
N ASP A 132 -0.83 -3.77 39.08
CA ASP A 132 -0.67 -4.56 40.31
C ASP A 132 -1.11 -6.02 40.14
N ASN A 133 -1.97 -6.30 39.15
CA ASN A 133 -2.39 -7.66 38.79
C ASN A 133 -1.34 -8.40 37.93
N GLN A 134 -0.35 -7.70 37.37
CA GLN A 134 0.82 -8.34 36.78
C GLN A 134 1.87 -8.50 37.87
N LYS A 135 1.72 -9.57 38.67
CA LYS A 135 2.71 -10.13 39.60
C LYS A 135 4.11 -9.61 39.27
N LEU A 136 4.55 -8.59 40.01
CA LEU A 136 5.91 -8.09 39.96
C LEU A 136 6.78 -9.27 40.39
N SER A 137 7.34 -9.93 39.36
CA SER A 137 8.05 -11.18 39.42
C SER A 137 8.88 -11.30 40.69
N SER A 138 8.61 -12.35 41.47
CA SER A 138 9.31 -12.75 42.68
C SER A 138 10.81 -13.08 42.46
N SER A 139 11.44 -12.58 41.39
CA SER A 139 12.82 -12.84 40.98
C SER A 139 13.72 -11.59 40.91
N MET A 140 13.21 -10.37 41.14
CA MET A 140 14.07 -9.18 41.00
C MET A 140 15.03 -9.04 42.19
N THR A 141 16.30 -9.37 41.96
CA THR A 141 17.42 -9.20 42.90
C THR A 141 18.10 -7.84 42.74
N CYS A 142 18.45 -7.22 43.85
CA CYS A 142 19.25 -6.00 43.84
C CYS A 142 20.73 -6.34 43.59
N ASN A 143 21.32 -5.81 42.52
CA ASN A 143 22.75 -6.03 42.21
C ASN A 143 23.71 -5.50 43.30
N TYR A 144 23.29 -4.52 44.11
CA TYR A 144 24.10 -3.98 45.21
C TYR A 144 24.12 -4.87 46.47
N CYS A 145 22.95 -5.19 47.02
CA CYS A 145 22.85 -5.93 48.29
C CYS A 145 22.52 -7.42 48.12
N LYS A 146 22.33 -7.89 46.89
CA LYS A 146 21.98 -9.26 46.50
C LYS A 146 20.68 -9.80 47.13
N LYS A 147 19.80 -8.92 47.63
CA LYS A 147 18.48 -9.31 48.18
C LYS A 147 17.38 -9.15 47.14
N TYR A 148 16.34 -9.99 47.25
CA TYR A 148 15.16 -9.97 46.38
C TYR A 148 14.20 -8.82 46.74
N GLY A 149 13.29 -8.49 45.81
CA GLY A 149 12.15 -7.60 46.04
C GLY A 149 12.41 -6.11 45.77
N HIS A 150 13.61 -5.72 45.34
CA HIS A 150 13.91 -4.33 45.00
C HIS A 150 15.07 -4.21 43.99
N THR A 151 15.19 -3.07 43.32
CA THR A 151 16.28 -2.80 42.36
C THR A 151 17.46 -2.10 43.03
N THR A 152 18.59 -2.06 42.33
CA THR A 152 19.77 -1.28 42.74
C THR A 152 19.46 0.21 42.97
N HIS A 153 18.49 0.79 42.26
CA HIS A 153 18.11 2.20 42.42
C HIS A 153 17.29 2.43 43.71
N THR A 154 16.49 1.45 44.11
CA THR A 154 15.66 1.52 45.32
C THR A 154 16.31 0.91 46.56
N CYS A 155 17.55 0.42 46.46
CA CYS A 155 18.28 -0.21 47.57
C CYS A 155 18.61 0.76 48.71
N TYR A 156 18.06 0.49 49.89
CA TYR A 156 18.27 1.27 51.11
C TYR A 156 19.75 1.31 51.55
N ARG A 157 20.45 0.16 51.49
CA ARG A 157 21.89 0.11 51.82
C ARG A 157 22.71 1.03 50.92
N LYS A 158 22.47 1.00 49.61
CA LYS A 158 23.19 1.85 48.64
C LYS A 158 22.94 3.33 48.93
N LYS A 159 21.69 3.72 49.17
CA LYS A 159 21.32 5.10 49.52
C LYS A 159 22.02 5.58 50.79
N ASN A 160 22.03 4.76 51.84
CA ASN A 160 22.70 5.09 53.10
C ASN A 160 24.22 5.22 52.94
N ASP A 161 24.86 4.35 52.18
CA ASP A 161 26.30 4.43 51.94
C ASP A 161 26.67 5.69 51.14
N MET A 162 25.84 6.08 50.16
CA MET A 162 26.00 7.36 49.46
C MET A 162 25.80 8.56 50.39
N TYR A 163 24.80 8.51 51.28
CA TYR A 163 24.57 9.56 52.27
C TYR A 163 25.77 9.72 53.21
N LYS A 164 26.33 8.61 53.73
CA LYS A 164 27.55 8.61 54.55
C LYS A 164 28.75 9.18 53.79
N ARG A 165 28.97 8.79 52.53
CA ARG A 165 30.04 9.37 51.70
C ARG A 165 29.86 10.87 51.50
N ASN A 166 28.64 11.32 51.21
CA ASN A 166 28.33 12.74 51.06
C ASN A 166 28.54 13.52 52.37
N LEU A 167 28.24 12.91 53.52
CA LEU A 167 28.51 13.51 54.83
C LEU A 167 30.02 13.64 55.10
N LEU A 168 30.81 12.61 54.78
CA LEU A 168 32.27 12.64 54.90
C LEU A 168 32.94 13.65 53.94
N LEU A 169 32.38 13.80 52.73
CA LEU A 169 32.74 14.84 51.77
C LEU A 169 32.44 16.25 52.30
N LYS A 170 31.24 16.48 52.85
CA LYS A 170 30.83 17.76 53.44
C LYS A 170 31.71 18.13 54.63
N ASN A 171 32.08 17.16 55.46
CA ASN A 171 32.94 17.37 56.62
C ASN A 171 34.44 17.46 56.25
N LYS A 172 34.79 17.53 54.95
CA LYS A 172 36.18 17.60 54.41
C LYS A 172 37.11 16.45 54.84
N LEU A 173 36.57 15.36 55.40
CA LEU A 173 37.35 14.19 55.79
C LEU A 173 37.75 13.33 54.57
N LEU A 174 36.99 13.44 53.46
CA LEU A 174 37.35 12.87 52.16
C LEU A 174 37.56 14.00 51.15
N LYS A 175 38.79 14.21 50.70
CA LYS A 175 39.11 15.11 49.57
C LYS A 175 39.08 14.32 48.27
N LEU A 176 38.12 14.59 47.39
CA LEU A 176 38.17 14.11 46.01
C LEU A 176 39.09 15.02 45.19
N ARG A 177 39.91 14.42 44.33
CA ARG A 177 40.77 15.15 43.39
C ARG A 177 39.90 15.59 42.20
N THR A 178 39.60 16.88 42.10
CA THR A 178 38.86 17.46 40.97
C THR A 178 39.84 17.98 39.91
N ILE A 179 39.56 17.72 38.64
CA ILE A 179 40.32 18.24 37.49
C ILE A 179 39.42 19.27 36.80
N TRP A 180 39.98 20.40 36.38
CA TRP A 180 39.25 21.46 35.68
C TRP A 180 39.15 21.11 34.18
N VAL A 181 37.94 21.15 33.61
CA VAL A 181 37.68 20.82 32.20
C VAL A 181 36.71 21.85 31.60
N PRO A 182 36.94 22.33 30.36
CA PRO A 182 36.02 23.22 29.67
C PRO A 182 34.60 22.64 29.54
N LYS A 183 33.58 23.51 29.54
CA LYS A 183 32.17 23.09 29.41
C LYS A 183 31.94 22.41 28.05
N GLY A 184 31.34 21.23 28.05
CA GLY A 184 30.99 20.47 26.84
C GLY A 184 31.91 19.29 26.53
N THR A 185 32.97 19.05 27.30
CA THR A 185 33.89 17.94 27.07
C THR A 185 33.56 16.73 27.97
N PHE A 186 33.31 15.57 27.37
CA PHE A 186 33.20 14.30 28.10
C PHE A 186 34.59 13.65 28.20
N VAL A 187 35.19 13.62 29.39
CA VAL A 187 36.51 13.00 29.58
C VAL A 187 36.36 11.49 29.72
N THR A 188 36.63 10.75 28.65
CA THR A 188 36.81 9.30 28.70
C THR A 188 38.31 8.99 28.77
N ASN A 189 38.74 8.38 29.88
CA ASN A 189 40.10 7.92 30.16
C ASN A 189 41.18 9.02 30.30
N PRO A 190 41.25 9.75 31.43
CA PRO A 190 42.31 10.73 31.64
C PRO A 190 43.69 10.06 31.70
N PRO A 191 44.71 10.55 30.96
CA PRO A 191 46.08 10.09 31.11
C PRO A 191 46.59 10.36 32.53
N ARG A 192 47.59 9.58 32.96
CA ARG A 192 48.08 9.50 34.35
C ARG A 192 48.24 10.86 35.07
N PRO A 193 48.23 10.86 36.43
CA PRO A 193 48.03 12.03 37.32
C PRO A 193 48.94 13.27 37.17
N LYS A 194 49.87 13.31 36.22
CA LYS A 194 50.87 14.37 36.05
C LYS A 194 50.72 15.18 34.75
N ALA A 195 49.79 14.84 33.87
CA ALA A 195 49.56 15.61 32.63
C ALA A 195 48.44 16.63 32.85
N THR A 196 48.78 17.85 33.24
CA THR A 196 47.84 18.98 33.26
C THR A 196 47.62 19.45 31.82
N TRP A 197 46.40 19.33 31.29
CA TRP A 197 46.05 19.83 29.95
C TRP A 197 46.06 21.36 29.95
N VAL A 198 46.84 21.98 29.05
CA VAL A 198 46.81 23.42 28.76
C VAL A 198 46.41 23.59 27.29
N PRO A 199 45.40 24.42 26.95
CA PRO A 199 45.04 24.66 25.56
C PRO A 199 46.18 25.37 24.84
N LYS A 200 46.60 24.85 23.68
CA LYS A 200 47.54 25.55 22.78
C LYS A 200 46.80 26.70 22.11
N ALA A 201 47.35 27.91 22.19
CA ALA A 201 46.89 29.04 21.40
C ALA A 201 47.25 28.82 19.93
N SER A 202 46.31 29.13 19.04
CA SER A 202 46.52 29.15 17.59
C SER A 202 47.26 30.43 17.21
N THR A 203 48.45 30.30 16.62
CA THR A 203 49.14 31.38 15.93
C THR A 203 48.54 31.59 14.55
#